data_AF-A0A523Q7T3-F1
#
_entry.id   AF-A0A523Q7T3-F1
#
_cell.length_a   1.000
_cell.length_b   1.000
_cell.length_c   1.000
_cell.angle_alpha   90.00
_cell.angle_beta   90.00
_cell.angle_gamma   90.00
#
_symmetry.space_group_name_H-M   'P 1'
#
loop_
_entity.id
_entity.type
_entity.pdbx_description
1 polymer ?
#
loop_
_entity_poly.entity_id
_entity_poly.type
_entity_poly.pdbx_seq_one_letter_code
_entity_poly.pdbx_strand_id
1 'polypeptide(L)'
;MPHGCHQVIKKMKFRALLPLNRRCNAASGQQKLSNPSVTLIAAALAAVALAGCETTDKKPAPTTSATVPATPSLQSFLDAGAKARKEGSRNKERDAYRAGAAAYPTSKQPWLKLAEGYFEEADYGNTILAAQEVLQRDAADSVATSMLAVSGLRVANTALTALRKQNNLGADTRSQAEGVAKQLREVLGEPVLVPKNEAGSPPSCQACQSV
;
A
#
# COMPACT_ATOMS: atom_id res chain seq x y z
N MET A 1 3.62 61.35 -12.11
CA MET A 1 2.82 61.98 -11.02
C MET A 1 1.34 61.87 -11.41
N PRO A 2 0.41 61.66 -10.46
CA PRO A 2 0.03 60.37 -9.85
C PRO A 2 -1.46 60.05 -10.16
N HIS A 3 -1.99 58.86 -9.92
CA HIS A 3 -2.75 58.42 -8.74
C HIS A 3 -3.44 57.09 -9.17
N GLY A 4 -3.63 56.03 -8.39
CA GLY A 4 -3.39 55.79 -6.98
C GLY A 4 -3.67 54.31 -6.63
N CYS A 5 -2.99 53.85 -5.59
CA CYS A 5 -3.30 52.65 -4.81
C CYS A 5 -4.66 52.78 -4.11
N HIS A 6 -5.45 51.70 -4.10
CA HIS A 6 -6.40 51.38 -3.02
C HIS A 6 -6.74 49.88 -3.11
N GLN A 7 -6.04 49.01 -2.38
CA GLN A 7 -6.43 48.54 -1.04
C GLN A 7 -7.86 48.00 -0.96
N VAL A 8 -8.01 46.66 -1.07
CA VAL A 8 -9.10 45.92 -0.43
C VAL A 8 -8.49 44.79 0.40
N ILE A 9 -7.94 45.18 1.54
CA ILE A 9 -7.74 44.30 2.70
C ILE A 9 -9.13 44.06 3.30
N LYS A 10 -9.79 42.97 2.90
CA LYS A 10 -10.94 42.46 3.66
C LYS A 10 -10.45 41.45 4.69
N LYS A 11 -10.25 41.98 5.89
CA LYS A 11 -10.16 41.29 7.18
C LYS A 11 -11.17 40.14 7.25
N MET A 12 -10.72 38.89 7.11
CA MET A 12 -11.48 37.76 7.62
C MET A 12 -11.06 37.51 9.06
N LYS A 13 -12.04 37.77 9.92
CA LYS A 13 -11.95 37.88 11.37
C LYS A 13 -11.82 36.48 11.96
N PHE A 14 -10.62 36.17 12.44
CA PHE A 14 -10.33 35.03 13.30
C PHE A 14 -11.16 35.17 14.59
N ARG A 15 -12.20 34.35 14.75
CA ARG A 15 -12.98 34.27 15.99
C ARG A 15 -12.60 32.96 16.68
N ALA A 16 -11.69 33.08 17.63
CA ALA A 16 -11.33 32.04 18.56
C ALA A 16 -12.45 31.79 19.59
N LEU A 17 -12.28 30.67 20.31
CA LEU A 17 -12.84 30.30 21.62
C LEU A 17 -14.08 29.40 21.59
N LEU A 18 -13.84 28.08 21.65
CA LEU A 18 -14.50 27.20 22.62
C LEU A 18 -13.55 26.03 22.98
N PRO A 19 -13.01 25.98 24.22
CA PRO A 19 -12.41 24.79 24.77
C PRO A 19 -13.46 24.01 25.56
N LEU A 20 -13.98 22.91 25.00
CA LEU A 20 -14.74 21.92 25.77
C LEU A 20 -13.82 20.75 26.12
N ASN A 21 -13.13 20.99 27.24
CA ASN A 21 -12.53 20.01 28.11
C ASN A 21 -13.61 19.00 28.57
N ARG A 22 -13.57 17.76 28.08
CA ARG A 22 -14.32 16.65 28.69
C ARG A 22 -13.36 15.54 29.08
N ARG A 23 -13.14 15.49 30.39
CA ARG A 23 -12.42 14.46 31.13
C ARG A 23 -13.24 13.17 31.25
N CYS A 24 -12.50 12.05 31.35
CA CYS A 24 -12.79 10.79 32.03
C CYS A 24 -13.94 9.89 31.53
N ASN A 25 -13.59 8.74 30.94
CA ASN A 25 -13.60 7.41 31.61
C ASN A 25 -13.17 6.34 30.59
N ALA A 26 -12.09 5.60 30.84
CA ALA A 26 -12.11 4.35 31.60
C ALA A 26 -12.94 3.25 30.90
N ALA A 27 -12.28 2.48 30.04
CA ALA A 27 -12.65 1.10 29.73
C ALA A 27 -11.41 0.35 29.22
N SER A 28 -10.54 0.06 30.17
CA SER A 28 -9.56 -1.02 30.08
C SER A 28 -10.31 -2.36 29.98
N GLY A 29 -10.65 -2.77 28.76
CA GLY A 29 -11.13 -4.11 28.46
C GLY A 29 -9.97 -5.01 28.08
N GLN A 30 -9.33 -5.62 29.07
CA GLN A 30 -8.45 -6.76 28.87
C GLN A 30 -9.28 -7.91 28.30
N GLN A 31 -9.16 -8.21 27.01
CA GLN A 31 -9.55 -9.51 26.49
C GLN A 31 -8.49 -10.53 26.87
N LYS A 32 -8.68 -11.03 28.09
CA LYS A 32 -8.00 -12.17 28.68
C LYS A 32 -8.16 -13.38 27.75
N LEU A 33 -7.02 -13.97 27.42
CA LEU A 33 -6.89 -15.28 26.80
C LEU A 33 -7.84 -16.30 27.46
N SER A 34 -8.65 -16.97 26.63
CA SER A 34 -9.16 -18.30 26.95
C SER A 34 -9.32 -19.10 25.65
N ASN A 35 -8.21 -19.68 25.22
CA ASN A 35 -8.24 -20.92 24.47
C ASN A 35 -8.20 -22.06 25.51
N PRO A 36 -9.19 -22.94 25.51
CA PRO A 36 -8.93 -24.33 25.82
C PRO A 36 -9.21 -25.16 24.58
N SER A 37 -8.14 -25.76 24.08
CA SER A 37 -8.13 -27.09 23.49
C SER A 37 -9.13 -28.04 24.19
N VAL A 38 -9.51 -29.10 23.48
CA VAL A 38 -10.44 -30.20 23.85
C VAL A 38 -11.84 -29.91 23.23
N THR A 39 -12.34 -30.66 22.25
CA THR A 39 -12.45 -32.13 22.23
C THR A 39 -12.53 -32.67 20.80
N LEU A 40 -11.77 -33.74 20.54
CA LEU A 40 -12.02 -34.75 19.51
C LEU A 40 -13.47 -35.27 19.59
N ILE A 41 -14.25 -35.20 18.51
CA ILE A 41 -15.33 -36.16 18.24
C ILE A 41 -15.23 -36.58 16.78
N ALA A 42 -14.87 -37.84 16.62
CA ALA A 42 -14.88 -38.57 15.36
C ALA A 42 -16.29 -39.09 15.05
N ALA A 43 -16.52 -39.29 13.75
CA ALA A 43 -17.39 -40.29 13.13
C ALA A 43 -18.93 -40.13 13.20
N ALA A 44 -19.51 -39.86 12.02
CA ALA A 44 -20.65 -40.58 11.43
C ALA A 44 -20.81 -40.08 9.96
N LEU A 45 -20.28 -40.77 8.95
CA LEU A 45 -20.96 -41.82 8.17
C LEU A 45 -22.41 -41.46 7.78
N ALA A 46 -22.57 -40.88 6.59
CA ALA A 46 -23.79 -41.02 5.78
C ALA A 46 -23.43 -40.92 4.28
N ALA A 47 -23.33 -42.08 3.64
CA ALA A 47 -23.33 -42.25 2.20
C ALA A 47 -24.78 -42.32 1.72
N VAL A 48 -25.19 -41.50 0.74
CA VAL A 48 -26.41 -41.72 -0.06
C VAL A 48 -26.20 -41.29 -1.52
N ALA A 49 -26.20 -42.32 -2.38
CA ALA A 49 -26.71 -42.46 -3.74
C ALA A 49 -26.39 -41.43 -4.85
N LEU A 50 -25.62 -41.92 -5.84
CA LEU A 50 -25.83 -41.58 -7.24
C LEU A 50 -27.13 -42.23 -7.75
N ALA A 51 -28.07 -41.44 -8.28
CA ALA A 51 -29.03 -41.84 -9.31
C ALA A 51 -29.81 -40.61 -9.81
N GLY A 52 -29.82 -40.36 -11.12
CA GLY A 52 -30.74 -39.40 -11.74
C GLY A 52 -30.18 -38.62 -12.92
N CYS A 53 -29.81 -39.29 -14.01
CA CYS A 53 -29.79 -38.67 -15.33
C CYS A 53 -31.19 -38.88 -15.91
N GLU A 54 -32.10 -37.93 -15.74
CA GLU A 54 -33.39 -37.92 -16.42
C GLU A 54 -33.22 -37.10 -17.71
N THR A 55 -33.09 -37.79 -18.84
CA THR A 55 -33.23 -37.19 -20.16
C THR A 55 -34.71 -37.02 -20.43
N THR A 56 -35.29 -35.89 -20.01
CA THR A 56 -36.65 -35.51 -20.39
C THR A 56 -36.58 -34.65 -21.66
N ASP A 57 -36.96 -35.24 -22.79
CA ASP A 57 -37.30 -34.53 -24.02
C ASP A 57 -38.43 -33.53 -23.74
N LYS A 58 -38.08 -32.23 -23.64
CA LYS A 58 -39.05 -31.14 -23.58
C LYS A 58 -38.91 -30.25 -24.81
N LYS A 59 -39.89 -30.41 -25.70
CA LYS A 59 -40.29 -29.51 -26.80
C LYS A 59 -39.93 -28.04 -26.50
N PRO A 60 -39.22 -27.32 -27.40
CA PRO A 60 -38.85 -25.93 -27.17
C PRO A 60 -40.10 -25.05 -27.28
N ALA A 61 -40.60 -24.58 -26.14
CA ALA A 61 -41.35 -23.33 -26.08
C ALA A 61 -40.32 -22.18 -26.10
N PRO A 62 -40.63 -21.02 -26.72
CA PRO A 62 -39.70 -19.91 -26.77
C PRO A 62 -39.53 -19.36 -25.35
N THR A 63 -38.42 -19.72 -24.72
CA THR A 63 -38.00 -19.16 -23.44
C THR A 63 -37.64 -17.70 -23.69
N THR A 64 -38.55 -16.79 -23.35
CA THR A 64 -38.16 -15.44 -22.94
C THR A 64 -37.34 -15.61 -21.67
N SER A 65 -36.05 -15.91 -21.83
CA SER A 65 -35.08 -15.92 -20.75
C SER A 65 -35.05 -14.52 -20.16
N ALA A 66 -35.48 -14.39 -18.91
CA ALA A 66 -35.17 -13.22 -18.13
C ALA A 66 -33.65 -13.05 -18.14
N THR A 67 -33.17 -11.99 -18.79
CA THR A 67 -31.75 -11.64 -18.88
C THR A 67 -31.22 -11.38 -17.47
N VAL A 68 -30.63 -12.39 -16.83
CA VAL A 68 -29.69 -12.16 -15.74
C VAL A 68 -28.58 -11.31 -16.34
N PRO A 69 -28.25 -10.13 -15.79
CA PRO A 69 -27.17 -9.31 -16.33
C PRO A 69 -25.89 -10.14 -16.30
N ALA A 70 -25.37 -10.49 -17.48
CA ALA A 70 -24.14 -11.23 -17.60
C ALA A 70 -23.00 -10.39 -17.01
N THR A 71 -22.24 -10.96 -16.06
CA THR A 71 -21.03 -10.32 -15.56
C THR A 71 -20.08 -10.07 -16.74
N PRO A 72 -19.60 -8.82 -16.95
CA PRO A 72 -18.65 -8.53 -18.01
C PRO A 72 -17.39 -9.40 -17.87
N SER A 73 -16.74 -9.73 -18.99
CA SER A 73 -15.51 -10.52 -18.98
C SER A 73 -14.39 -9.78 -18.24
N LEU A 74 -13.42 -10.50 -17.68
CA LEU A 74 -12.25 -9.87 -17.05
C LEU A 74 -11.55 -8.88 -18.00
N GLN A 75 -11.37 -9.29 -19.26
CA GLN A 75 -10.75 -8.46 -20.29
C GLN A 75 -11.50 -7.14 -20.49
N SER A 76 -12.83 -7.13 -20.43
CA SER A 76 -13.61 -5.91 -20.57
C SER A 76 -13.32 -4.86 -19.49
N PHE A 77 -13.07 -5.29 -18.24
CA PHE A 77 -12.68 -4.39 -17.16
C PHE A 77 -11.26 -3.85 -17.36
N LEU A 78 -10.33 -4.70 -17.83
CA LEU A 78 -8.96 -4.30 -18.14
C LEU A 78 -8.93 -3.28 -19.29
N ASP A 79 -9.69 -3.51 -20.35
CA ASP A 79 -9.78 -2.60 -21.50
C ASP A 79 -10.46 -1.28 -21.13
N ALA A 80 -11.51 -1.32 -20.30
CA ALA A 80 -12.17 -0.13 -19.81
C ALA A 80 -11.21 0.75 -18.97
N GLY A 81 -10.42 0.13 -18.09
CA GLY A 81 -9.41 0.84 -17.31
C GLY A 81 -8.30 1.42 -18.19
N ALA A 82 -7.78 0.63 -19.14
CA ALA A 82 -6.75 1.08 -20.08
C ALA A 82 -7.25 2.23 -20.98
N LYS A 83 -8.52 2.20 -21.40
CA LYS A 83 -9.16 3.30 -22.13
C LYS A 83 -9.25 4.56 -21.29
N ALA A 84 -9.78 4.44 -20.07
CA ALA A 84 -9.89 5.58 -19.14
C ALA A 84 -8.53 6.21 -18.84
N ARG A 85 -7.48 5.40 -18.73
CA ARG A 85 -6.09 5.84 -18.57
C ARG A 85 -5.61 6.68 -19.76
N LYS A 86 -5.83 6.20 -21.00
CA LYS A 86 -5.49 6.93 -22.23
C LYS A 86 -6.21 8.27 -22.33
N GLU A 87 -7.41 8.36 -21.76
CA GLU A 87 -8.22 9.57 -21.66
C GLU A 87 -7.83 10.49 -20.48
N GLY A 88 -6.78 10.14 -19.72
CA GLY A 88 -6.34 10.89 -18.54
C GLY A 88 -7.29 10.80 -17.34
N SER A 89 -8.31 9.94 -17.39
CA SER A 89 -9.34 9.80 -16.37
C SER A 89 -8.93 8.78 -15.30
N ARG A 90 -8.00 9.16 -14.42
CA ARG A 90 -7.45 8.28 -13.34
C ARG A 90 -8.51 7.67 -12.43
N ASN A 91 -9.55 8.41 -12.06
CA ASN A 91 -10.62 7.88 -11.22
C ASN A 91 -11.39 6.75 -11.93
N LYS A 92 -11.76 6.95 -13.20
CA LYS A 92 -12.46 5.94 -14.01
C LYS A 92 -11.59 4.71 -14.26
N GLU A 93 -10.30 4.90 -14.48
CA GLU A 93 -9.31 3.82 -14.58
C GLU A 93 -9.35 2.95 -13.32
N ARG A 94 -9.22 3.57 -12.15
CA ARG A 94 -9.24 2.88 -10.86
C ARG A 94 -10.57 2.20 -10.58
N ASP A 95 -11.70 2.83 -10.91
CA ASP A 95 -13.03 2.25 -10.75
C ASP A 95 -13.21 1.01 -11.61
N ALA A 96 -12.75 1.04 -12.87
CA ALA A 96 -12.82 -0.11 -13.78
C ALA A 96 -12.01 -1.30 -13.25
N TYR A 97 -10.78 -1.06 -12.78
CA TYR A 97 -9.95 -2.13 -12.22
C TYR A 97 -10.48 -2.64 -10.87
N ARG A 98 -11.03 -1.78 -10.00
CA ARG A 98 -11.70 -2.23 -8.76
C ARG A 98 -12.94 -3.08 -9.05
N ALA A 99 -13.75 -2.71 -10.04
CA ALA A 99 -14.88 -3.51 -10.47
C ALA A 99 -14.42 -4.87 -11.01
N GLY A 100 -13.34 -4.89 -11.81
CA GLY A 100 -12.71 -6.13 -12.26
C GLY A 100 -12.17 -7.00 -11.12
N ALA A 101 -11.54 -6.41 -10.12
CA ALA A 101 -11.05 -7.10 -8.93
C ALA A 101 -12.19 -7.71 -8.11
N ALA A 102 -13.31 -7.00 -7.96
CA ALA A 102 -14.50 -7.49 -7.27
C ALA A 102 -15.20 -8.61 -8.03
N ALA A 103 -15.30 -8.51 -9.35
CA ALA A 103 -15.91 -9.54 -10.20
C ALA A 103 -15.02 -10.79 -10.33
N TYR A 104 -13.70 -10.63 -10.27
CA TYR A 104 -12.71 -11.70 -10.44
C TYR A 104 -11.71 -11.72 -9.26
N PRO A 105 -12.14 -12.13 -8.05
CA PRO A 105 -11.34 -12.00 -6.85
C PRO A 105 -10.10 -12.90 -6.81
N THR A 106 -10.02 -13.94 -7.64
CA THR A 106 -8.84 -14.80 -7.76
C THR A 106 -7.83 -14.28 -8.78
N SER A 107 -8.22 -13.33 -9.64
CA SER A 107 -7.34 -12.79 -10.67
C SER A 107 -6.41 -11.73 -10.10
N LYS A 108 -5.11 -11.86 -10.35
CA LYS A 108 -4.11 -10.85 -9.97
C LYS A 108 -4.12 -9.61 -10.86
N GLN A 109 -4.61 -9.73 -12.10
CA GLN A 109 -4.44 -8.71 -13.14
C GLN A 109 -5.03 -7.33 -12.76
N PRO A 110 -6.27 -7.23 -12.24
CA PRO A 110 -6.82 -5.92 -11.88
C PRO A 110 -6.06 -5.25 -10.72
N TRP A 111 -5.58 -6.02 -9.75
CA TRP A 111 -4.75 -5.52 -8.65
C TRP A 111 -3.39 -5.02 -9.14
N LEU A 112 -2.77 -5.73 -10.07
CA LEU A 112 -1.51 -5.30 -10.68
C LEU A 112 -1.68 -3.96 -11.41
N LYS A 113 -2.78 -3.81 -12.17
CA LYS A 113 -3.09 -2.53 -12.85
C LYS A 113 -3.40 -1.39 -11.89
N LEU A 114 -4.06 -1.67 -10.77
CA LEU A 114 -4.22 -0.68 -9.69
C LEU A 114 -2.86 -0.27 -9.12
N ALA A 115 -2.01 -1.23 -8.77
CA ALA A 115 -0.69 -0.97 -8.19
C ALA A 115 0.20 -0.13 -9.13
N GLU A 116 0.26 -0.50 -10.42
CA GLU A 116 0.96 0.27 -11.46
C GLU A 116 0.46 1.73 -11.51
N GLY A 117 -0.86 1.92 -11.58
CA GLY A 117 -1.45 3.26 -11.63
C GLY A 117 -1.14 4.11 -10.40
N TYR A 118 -1.26 3.54 -9.19
CA TYR A 118 -0.91 4.24 -7.95
C TYR A 118 0.58 4.58 -7.88
N PHE A 119 1.45 3.68 -8.32
CA PHE A 119 2.90 3.88 -8.25
C PHE A 119 3.35 5.05 -9.11
N GLU A 120 2.82 5.16 -10.33
CA GLU A 120 3.12 6.25 -11.25
C GLU A 120 2.61 7.61 -10.77
N GLU A 121 1.50 7.63 -10.04
CA GLU A 121 0.97 8.84 -9.41
C GLU A 121 1.68 9.19 -8.09
N ALA A 122 2.74 8.45 -7.73
CA ALA A 122 3.45 8.56 -6.46
C ALA A 122 2.56 8.36 -5.22
N ASP A 123 1.42 7.67 -5.39
CA ASP A 123 0.53 7.25 -4.30
C ASP A 123 1.04 5.93 -3.71
N TYR A 124 2.18 6.01 -3.03
CA TYR A 124 2.90 4.84 -2.53
C TYR A 124 2.11 4.06 -1.47
N GLY A 125 1.22 4.71 -0.72
CA GLY A 125 0.36 4.04 0.27
C GLY A 125 -0.62 3.07 -0.39
N ASN A 126 -1.37 3.55 -1.39
CA ASN A 126 -2.29 2.68 -2.13
C ASN A 126 -1.54 1.67 -3.01
N THR A 127 -0.35 2.01 -3.50
CA THR A 127 0.51 1.06 -4.20
C THR A 127 0.83 -0.15 -3.32
N ILE A 128 1.23 0.07 -2.06
CA ILE A 128 1.56 -1.01 -1.12
C ILE A 128 0.38 -1.96 -0.95
N LEU A 129 -0.82 -1.41 -0.73
CA LEU A 129 -2.04 -2.22 -0.54
C LEU A 129 -2.37 -3.04 -1.80
N ALA A 130 -2.36 -2.42 -2.98
CA ALA A 130 -2.67 -3.11 -4.23
C ALA A 130 -1.59 -4.15 -4.60
N ALA A 131 -0.31 -3.86 -4.37
CA ALA A 131 0.78 -4.81 -4.59
C ALA A 131 0.68 -6.02 -3.65
N GLN A 132 0.30 -5.82 -2.38
CA GLN A 132 0.04 -6.92 -1.45
C GLN A 132 -1.09 -7.82 -1.94
N GLU A 133 -2.18 -7.25 -2.49
CA GLU A 133 -3.26 -8.03 -3.11
C GLU A 133 -2.77 -8.87 -4.30
N VAL A 134 -1.83 -8.36 -5.11
CA VAL A 134 -1.18 -9.17 -6.14
C VAL A 134 -0.44 -10.34 -5.51
N LEU A 135 0.38 -10.10 -4.49
CA LEU A 135 1.19 -11.13 -3.82
C LEU A 135 0.38 -12.17 -3.06
N GLN A 136 -0.83 -11.84 -2.60
CA GLN A 136 -1.78 -12.82 -2.04
C GLN A 136 -2.24 -13.84 -3.08
N ARG A 137 -2.22 -13.48 -4.37
CA ARG A 137 -2.65 -14.33 -5.49
C ARG A 137 -1.46 -14.99 -6.19
N ASP A 138 -0.35 -14.27 -6.27
CA ASP A 138 0.90 -14.75 -6.85
C ASP A 138 2.11 -14.20 -6.08
N ALA A 139 2.61 -15.00 -5.14
CA ALA A 139 3.76 -14.64 -4.32
C ALA A 139 5.08 -14.54 -5.10
N ALA A 140 5.14 -15.04 -6.34
CA ALA A 140 6.33 -14.98 -7.19
C ALA A 140 6.34 -13.76 -8.12
N ASP A 141 5.35 -12.87 -8.03
CA ASP A 141 5.27 -11.68 -8.87
C ASP A 141 6.36 -10.65 -8.50
N SER A 142 7.41 -10.61 -9.33
CA SER A 142 8.56 -9.73 -9.13
C SER A 142 8.24 -8.25 -9.35
N VAL A 143 7.21 -7.94 -10.14
CA VAL A 143 6.80 -6.55 -10.43
C VAL A 143 6.10 -5.97 -9.20
N ALA A 144 5.14 -6.70 -8.62
CA ALA A 144 4.50 -6.33 -7.36
C ALA A 144 5.51 -6.24 -6.21
N THR A 145 6.43 -7.19 -6.11
CA THR A 145 7.50 -7.18 -5.09
C THR A 145 8.37 -5.92 -5.22
N SER A 146 8.75 -5.54 -6.44
CA SER A 146 9.56 -4.34 -6.69
C SER A 146 8.82 -3.05 -6.33
N MET A 147 7.54 -2.94 -6.72
CA MET A 147 6.70 -1.80 -6.35
C MET A 147 6.51 -1.69 -4.84
N LEU A 148 6.29 -2.81 -4.15
CA LEU A 148 6.16 -2.87 -2.69
C LEU A 148 7.44 -2.37 -2.01
N ALA A 149 8.60 -2.88 -2.43
CA ALA A 149 9.90 -2.51 -1.86
C ALA A 149 10.19 -1.01 -2.03
N VAL A 150 10.07 -0.49 -3.25
CA VAL A 150 10.37 0.92 -3.55
C VAL A 150 9.36 1.85 -2.85
N SER A 151 8.08 1.50 -2.85
CA SER A 151 7.03 2.30 -2.21
C SER A 151 7.22 2.36 -0.70
N GLY A 152 7.50 1.23 -0.05
CA GLY A 152 7.77 1.16 1.39
C GLY A 152 8.95 2.05 1.81
N LEU A 153 10.05 2.00 1.05
CA LEU A 153 11.23 2.83 1.31
C LEU A 153 10.93 4.33 1.17
N ARG A 154 10.15 4.73 0.15
CA ARG A 154 9.77 6.14 -0.05
C ARG A 154 8.86 6.67 1.06
N VAL A 155 7.91 5.85 1.52
CA VAL A 155 7.05 6.18 2.66
C VAL A 155 7.88 6.34 3.93
N ALA A 156 8.77 5.38 4.23
CA ALA A 156 9.67 5.45 5.39
C ALA A 156 10.55 6.71 5.36
N ASN A 157 11.16 7.03 4.21
CA ASN A 157 11.98 8.23 4.06
C ASN A 157 11.17 9.53 4.29
N THR A 158 9.91 9.56 3.83
CA THR A 158 9.02 10.71 4.02
C THR A 158 8.70 10.93 5.49
N ALA A 159 8.40 9.85 6.22
CA ALA A 159 8.14 9.90 7.66
C ALA A 159 9.36 10.35 8.45
N LEU A 160 10.55 9.78 8.16
CA LEU A 160 11.80 10.18 8.81
C LEU A 160 12.15 11.65 8.53
N THR A 161 11.93 12.11 7.30
CA THR A 161 12.11 13.53 6.94
C THR A 161 11.16 14.44 7.73
N ALA A 162 9.91 14.03 7.90
CA ALA A 162 8.94 14.80 8.68
C ALA A 162 9.34 14.89 10.16
N LEU A 163 9.74 13.77 10.78
CA LEU A 163 10.23 13.75 12.17
C LEU A 163 11.45 14.64 12.37
N ARG A 164 12.39 14.63 11.42
CA ARG A 164 13.56 15.53 11.45
C ARG A 164 13.15 16.99 11.37
N LYS A 165 12.24 17.36 10.46
CA LYS A 165 11.74 18.74 10.33
C LYS A 165 11.02 19.23 11.59
N GLN A 166 10.37 18.32 12.31
CA GLN A 166 9.70 18.63 13.57
C GLN A 166 10.64 18.60 14.80
N ASN A 167 11.95 18.36 14.59
CA ASN A 167 12.92 18.12 15.67
C ASN A 167 12.48 17.00 16.65
N ASN A 168 11.67 16.06 16.16
CA ASN A 168 11.10 14.95 16.92
C ASN A 168 11.67 13.60 16.49
N LEU A 169 12.90 13.60 15.96
CA LEU A 169 13.61 12.35 15.68
C LEU A 169 14.34 11.89 16.94
N GLY A 170 13.62 11.11 17.75
CA GLY A 170 14.13 10.49 18.97
C GLY A 170 15.31 9.54 18.71
N ALA A 171 16.10 9.27 19.75
CA ALA A 171 17.29 8.42 19.66
C ALA A 171 16.95 6.99 19.22
N ASP A 172 15.86 6.42 19.75
CA ASP A 172 15.38 5.09 19.38
C ASP A 172 14.98 5.00 17.90
N THR A 173 14.12 5.91 17.42
CA THR A 173 13.71 5.95 16.00
C THR A 173 14.91 6.14 15.06
N ARG A 174 15.90 6.94 15.47
CA ARG A 174 17.15 7.10 14.72
C ARG A 174 17.92 5.78 14.63
N SER A 175 18.12 5.09 15.75
CA SER A 175 18.83 3.82 15.80
C SER A 175 18.13 2.73 14.97
N GLN A 176 16.80 2.64 15.04
CA GLN A 176 16.03 1.70 14.21
C GLN A 176 16.18 1.99 12.71
N ALA A 177 16.10 3.27 12.32
CA ALA A 177 16.27 3.67 10.92
C ALA A 177 17.68 3.36 10.39
N GLU A 178 18.71 3.55 11.22
CA GLU A 178 20.09 3.18 10.90
C GLU A 178 20.24 1.66 10.72
N GLY A 179 19.60 0.86 11.56
CA GLY A 179 19.56 -0.60 11.44
C GLY A 179 18.97 -1.07 10.11
N VAL A 180 17.80 -0.52 9.72
CA VAL A 180 17.18 -0.82 8.41
C VAL A 180 18.08 -0.39 7.25
N ALA A 181 18.71 0.78 7.35
CA ALA A 181 19.62 1.27 6.31
C ALA A 181 20.85 0.37 6.14
N LYS A 182 21.37 -0.22 7.24
CA LYS A 182 22.46 -1.19 7.18
C LYS A 182 22.02 -2.49 6.48
N GLN A 183 20.88 -3.05 6.87
CA GLN A 183 20.32 -4.25 6.23
C GLN A 183 20.08 -4.06 4.73
N LEU A 184 19.56 -2.90 4.33
CA LEU A 184 19.35 -2.59 2.91
C LEU A 184 20.66 -2.63 2.11
N ARG A 185 21.76 -2.12 2.67
CA ARG A 185 23.08 -2.17 2.01
C ARG A 185 23.59 -3.60 1.87
N GLU A 186 23.40 -4.42 2.90
CA GLU A 186 23.76 -5.84 2.88
C GLU A 186 22.98 -6.57 1.77
N VAL A 187 21.66 -6.33 1.65
CA VAL A 187 20.81 -6.92 0.61
C VAL A 187 21.23 -6.49 -0.80
N LEU A 188 21.67 -5.24 -0.97
CA LEU A 188 22.12 -4.71 -2.26
C LEU A 188 23.53 -5.18 -2.66
N GLY A 189 24.25 -5.89 -1.79
CA GLY A 189 25.60 -6.36 -2.07
C GLY A 189 26.66 -5.26 -2.08
N GLU A 190 26.36 -4.10 -1.47
CA GLU A 190 27.26 -2.93 -1.45
C GLU A 190 27.70 -2.59 -0.01
N PRO A 191 28.61 -3.39 0.58
CA PRO A 191 28.96 -3.28 2.00
C PRO A 191 29.87 -2.09 2.34
N VAL A 192 30.42 -1.37 1.37
CA VAL A 192 31.44 -0.33 1.60
C VAL A 192 31.01 1.00 0.98
N LEU A 193 30.74 1.99 1.81
CA LEU A 193 30.23 3.29 1.35
C LEU A 193 31.29 4.37 1.10
N VAL A 194 32.47 4.25 1.70
CA VAL A 194 33.65 5.08 1.39
C VAL A 194 34.83 4.27 1.92
N PRO A 195 35.92 4.03 1.16
CA PRO A 195 37.18 3.66 1.80
C PRO A 195 37.47 4.73 2.84
N LYS A 196 37.61 4.35 4.11
CA LYS A 196 38.06 5.27 5.15
C LYS A 196 39.42 5.77 4.69
N ASN A 197 39.47 6.99 4.16
CA ASN A 197 40.71 7.57 3.70
C ASN A 197 41.56 7.76 4.96
N GLU A 198 42.53 6.87 5.19
CA GLU A 198 43.59 7.10 6.18
C GLU A 198 44.57 8.21 5.75
N ALA A 199 44.31 8.83 4.59
CA ALA A 199 44.96 10.05 4.14
C ALA A 199 44.47 11.27 4.94
N GLY A 200 44.92 11.36 6.19
CA GLY A 200 44.60 12.49 7.07
C GLY A 200 45.35 12.51 8.38
N SER A 201 46.43 11.75 8.55
CA SER A 201 47.44 12.08 9.55
C SER A 201 48.49 12.96 8.85
N PRO A 202 48.61 14.26 9.19
CA PRO A 202 49.72 15.06 8.69
C PRO A 202 51.03 14.39 9.13
N PRO A 203 52.08 14.37 8.29
CA PRO A 203 53.38 13.90 8.74
C PRO A 203 53.78 14.74 9.95
N SER A 204 53.97 14.08 11.10
CA SER A 204 54.61 14.70 12.25
C SER A 204 55.95 15.25 11.77
N CYS A 205 56.08 16.58 11.83
CA CYS A 205 57.30 17.29 11.53
C CYS A 205 58.37 16.82 12.53
N GLN A 206 59.13 15.80 12.14
CA GLN A 206 60.15 15.17 12.97
C GLN A 206 61.49 15.38 12.28
N ALA A 207 61.88 16.66 12.14
CA ALA A 207 63.23 17.07 11.78
C ALA A 207 63.44 18.57 12.07
N CYS A 208 63.21 18.98 13.32
CA CYS A 208 63.97 20.08 13.92
C CYS A 208 64.88 19.47 14.98
N GLN A 209 65.95 18.81 14.53
CA GLN A 209 67.09 18.48 15.37
C GLN A 209 68.37 18.84 14.60
N SER A 210 68.94 19.97 14.99
CA SER A 210 70.37 20.14 15.25
C SER A 210 71.34 19.85 14.10
N VAL A 211 71.93 20.89 13.50
CA VAL A 211 73.36 21.27 13.59
C VAL A 211 73.50 22.70 13.06
#